data_AF-A0A537Y0F7-F1
#
_entry.id   AF-A0A537Y0F7-F1
#
_cell.length_a   1.000
_cell.length_b   1.000
_cell.length_c   1.000
_cell.angle_alpha   90.00
_cell.angle_beta   90.00
_cell.angle_gamma   90.00
#
_symmetry.space_group_name_H-M   'P 1'
#
loop_
_entity.id
_entity.type
_entity.pdbx_description
1 polymer ?
#
loop_
_entity_poly.entity_id
_entity_poly.type
_entity_poly.pdbx_seq_one_letter_code
_entity_poly.pdbx_strand_id
1 'polypeptide(L)'
;SQEMGVLSQAMYGARELAMTRMEEEADQLGADGIVGVRLDIGRYEWGENLAEFIAIGTAVKHREGVLHRAPSGRPFTSDLSGQDFWTLLNTGYRPVGMVMGSCVYHVAHQGMLQAMKQAGRNVEMPNFTQALYEARELAMERMQKEAEELQAQGIVGVQLQEKSHGWGSHIIEFFAVGTAVIPSEGGHAIPPPSPVLSLNDR
;
A
#
# COMPACT_ATOMS: atom_id res chain seq x y z
N SER A 1 -16.05 19.47 1.47
CA SER A 1 -15.49 18.14 1.70
C SER A 1 -14.18 18.32 2.46
N GLN A 2 -13.79 17.38 3.32
CA GLN A 2 -12.58 17.52 4.12
C GLN A 2 -12.04 16.15 4.56
N GLU A 3 -10.74 16.09 4.84
CA GLU A 3 -10.13 14.91 5.47
C GLU A 3 -10.69 14.71 6.89
N MET A 4 -11.01 13.45 7.19
CA MET A 4 -11.32 12.99 8.54
C MET A 4 -10.01 12.58 9.25
N GLY A 5 -9.19 13.56 9.64
CA GLY A 5 -7.83 13.31 10.15
C GLY A 5 -7.73 12.29 11.29
N VAL A 6 -8.67 12.29 12.24
CA VAL A 6 -8.70 11.30 13.33
C VAL A 6 -8.89 9.88 12.81
N LEU A 7 -9.80 9.68 11.87
CA LEU A 7 -10.07 8.37 11.28
C LEU A 7 -8.91 7.94 10.37
N SER A 8 -8.35 8.86 9.57
CA SER A 8 -7.11 8.62 8.80
C SER A 8 -5.99 8.11 9.69
N GLN A 9 -5.73 8.81 10.81
CA GLN A 9 -4.67 8.44 11.76
C GLN A 9 -4.95 7.10 12.45
N ALA A 10 -6.20 6.83 12.82
CA ALA A 10 -6.58 5.55 13.44
C ALA A 10 -6.37 4.38 12.47
N MET A 11 -6.83 4.51 11.22
CA MET A 11 -6.66 3.49 10.18
C MET A 11 -5.20 3.28 9.79
N TYR A 12 -4.39 4.35 9.82
CA TYR A 12 -2.94 4.27 9.60
C TYR A 12 -2.24 3.55 10.76
N GLY A 13 -2.45 4.02 12.00
CA GLY A 13 -1.79 3.46 13.18
C GLY A 13 -2.12 1.99 13.42
N ALA A 14 -3.34 1.56 13.09
CA ALA A 14 -3.72 0.16 13.20
C ALA A 14 -2.95 -0.74 12.21
N ARG A 15 -2.69 -0.27 10.99
CA ARG A 15 -1.88 -0.99 10.00
C ARG A 15 -0.41 -1.03 10.41
N GLU A 16 0.12 0.10 10.87
CA GLU A 16 1.49 0.18 11.39
C GLU A 16 1.70 -0.81 12.54
N LEU A 17 0.76 -0.88 13.50
CA LEU A 17 0.84 -1.85 14.60
C LEU A 17 0.81 -3.32 14.10
N ALA A 18 -0.05 -3.64 13.14
CA ALA A 18 -0.11 -4.98 12.56
C ALA A 18 1.19 -5.36 11.85
N MET A 19 1.76 -4.42 11.09
CA MET A 19 3.05 -4.59 10.41
C MET A 19 4.20 -4.75 11.40
N THR A 20 4.27 -3.91 12.43
CA THR A 20 5.31 -3.97 13.47
C THR A 20 5.31 -5.31 14.18
N ARG A 21 4.13 -5.87 14.50
CA ARG A 21 4.02 -7.22 15.08
C ARG A 21 4.52 -8.32 14.14
N MET A 22 4.13 -8.26 12.87
CA MET A 22 4.59 -9.22 11.87
C MET A 22 6.12 -9.15 11.66
N GLU A 23 6.69 -7.94 11.69
CA GLU A 23 8.15 -7.73 11.62
C GLU A 23 8.87 -8.31 12.85
N GLU A 24 8.32 -8.14 14.04
CA GLU A 24 8.85 -8.73 15.28
C GLU A 24 8.86 -10.27 15.22
N GLU A 25 7.79 -10.88 14.70
CA GLU A 25 7.72 -12.34 14.51
C GLU A 25 8.78 -12.82 13.51
N ALA A 26 8.94 -12.12 12.38
CA ALA A 26 9.97 -12.47 11.39
C ALA A 26 11.39 -12.28 11.93
N ASP A 27 11.62 -11.28 12.77
CA ASP A 27 12.92 -11.04 13.39
C ASP A 27 13.31 -12.16 14.35
N GLN A 28 12.36 -12.67 15.13
CA GLN A 28 12.56 -13.83 16.01
C GLN A 28 12.94 -15.11 15.24
N LEU A 29 12.47 -15.24 14.00
CA LEU A 29 12.85 -16.33 13.09
C LEU A 29 14.21 -16.11 12.42
N GLY A 30 14.85 -14.95 12.65
CA GLY A 30 16.11 -14.56 12.02
C GLY A 30 15.97 -14.43 10.51
N ALA A 31 14.81 -13.97 10.04
CA ALA A 31 14.54 -13.69 8.63
C ALA A 31 15.29 -12.43 8.17
N ASP A 32 15.50 -12.33 6.85
CA ASP A 32 16.02 -11.13 6.21
C ASP A 32 14.89 -10.14 5.90
N GLY A 33 13.71 -10.67 5.60
CA GLY A 33 12.51 -9.89 5.35
C GLY A 33 11.28 -10.75 5.14
N ILE A 34 10.19 -10.08 4.77
CA ILE A 34 8.87 -10.64 4.56
C ILE A 34 8.39 -10.21 3.17
N VAL A 35 7.97 -11.17 2.35
CA VAL A 35 7.50 -10.94 0.98
C VAL A 35 6.04 -11.35 0.82
N GLY A 36 5.37 -10.82 -0.20
CA GLY A 36 3.96 -11.08 -0.47
C GLY A 36 3.05 -10.63 0.66
N VAL A 37 3.45 -9.57 1.37
CA VAL A 37 2.69 -9.04 2.49
C VAL A 37 1.35 -8.51 2.00
N ARG A 38 0.27 -8.88 2.70
CA ARG A 38 -1.09 -8.41 2.45
C ARG A 38 -1.67 -7.85 3.74
N LEU A 39 -2.32 -6.70 3.61
CA LEU A 39 -3.03 -6.03 4.68
C LEU A 39 -4.53 -6.12 4.42
N ASP A 40 -5.20 -6.96 5.21
CA ASP A 40 -6.64 -7.13 5.15
C ASP A 40 -7.32 -6.45 6.33
N ILE A 41 -8.48 -5.86 6.06
CA ILE A 41 -9.33 -5.22 7.06
C ILE A 41 -10.65 -5.97 7.09
N GLY A 42 -10.87 -6.74 8.15
CA GLY A 42 -12.11 -7.44 8.42
C GLY A 42 -13.03 -6.60 9.29
N ARG A 43 -14.33 -6.58 8.98
CA ARG A 43 -15.38 -6.24 9.95
C ARG A 43 -16.33 -7.40 10.07
N TYR A 44 -16.47 -7.93 11.28
CA TYR A 44 -17.44 -8.99 11.55
C TYR A 44 -18.77 -8.37 11.99
N GLU A 45 -19.88 -8.98 11.56
CA GLU A 45 -21.25 -8.58 11.91
C GLU A 45 -21.54 -8.58 13.43
N TRP A 46 -20.65 -9.15 14.26
CA TRP A 46 -20.81 -9.17 15.71
C TRP A 46 -20.51 -7.82 16.39
N GLY A 47 -19.96 -6.83 15.67
CA GLY A 47 -19.79 -5.49 16.24
C GLY A 47 -19.52 -4.42 15.18
N GLU A 48 -20.52 -3.57 14.90
CA GLU A 48 -20.46 -2.47 13.93
C GLU A 48 -19.31 -1.46 14.18
N ASN A 49 -18.66 -1.52 15.34
CA ASN A 49 -17.61 -0.61 15.78
C ASN A 49 -16.21 -1.22 15.89
N LEU A 50 -16.01 -2.48 15.46
CA LEU A 50 -14.70 -3.13 15.51
C LEU A 50 -14.14 -3.39 14.10
N ALA A 51 -12.90 -2.96 13.87
CA ALA A 51 -12.13 -3.28 12.68
C ALA A 51 -10.96 -4.17 13.07
N GLU A 52 -10.84 -5.33 12.43
CA GLU A 52 -9.71 -6.23 12.56
C GLU A 52 -8.70 -5.93 11.45
N PHE A 53 -7.42 -5.80 11.82
CA PHE A 53 -6.32 -5.58 10.87
C PHE A 53 -5.43 -6.80 10.89
N ILE A 54 -5.29 -7.44 9.73
CA ILE A 54 -4.50 -8.65 9.56
C ILE A 54 -3.35 -8.34 8.60
N ALA A 55 -2.13 -8.59 9.05
CA ALA A 55 -0.93 -8.58 8.21
C ALA A 55 -0.45 -10.02 8.04
N ILE A 56 -0.37 -10.48 6.79
CA ILE A 56 0.13 -11.82 6.46
C ILE A 56 1.19 -11.69 5.38
N GLY A 57 2.31 -12.36 5.56
CA GLY A 57 3.36 -12.46 4.55
C GLY A 57 4.21 -13.70 4.76
N THR A 58 5.18 -13.92 3.87
CA THR A 58 6.13 -15.04 3.97
C THR A 58 7.49 -14.54 4.40
N ALA A 59 7.98 -14.99 5.55
CA ALA A 59 9.34 -14.72 5.99
C ALA A 59 10.35 -15.44 5.08
N VAL A 60 11.35 -14.71 4.60
CA VAL A 60 12.39 -15.20 3.69
C VAL A 60 13.78 -14.93 4.23
N LYS A 61 14.72 -15.78 3.83
CA LYS A 61 16.12 -15.70 4.23
C LYS A 61 17.02 -16.12 3.08
N HIS A 62 18.12 -15.41 2.89
CA HIS A 62 19.14 -15.73 1.91
C HIS A 62 19.85 -17.03 2.30
N ARG A 63 19.96 -17.94 1.33
CA ARG A 63 20.49 -19.30 1.57
C ARG A 63 21.95 -19.30 2.05
N GLU A 64 22.75 -18.34 1.59
CA GLU A 64 24.18 -18.26 1.91
C GLU A 64 24.46 -17.48 3.21
N GLY A 65 23.42 -17.04 3.93
CA GLY A 65 23.57 -16.36 5.22
C GLY A 65 24.03 -14.90 5.15
N VAL A 66 24.09 -14.32 3.94
CA VAL A 66 24.25 -12.87 3.75
C VAL A 66 22.96 -12.18 4.18
N LEU A 67 23.02 -11.37 5.24
CA LEU A 67 21.87 -10.63 5.77
C LEU A 67 21.51 -9.49 4.82
N HIS A 68 20.38 -9.62 4.13
CA HIS A 68 19.80 -8.54 3.32
C HIS A 68 18.66 -7.89 4.07
N ARG A 69 18.97 -7.17 5.16
CA ARG A 69 17.98 -6.50 5.99
C ARG A 69 17.71 -5.06 5.56
N ALA A 70 16.65 -4.46 6.10
CA ALA A 70 16.40 -3.03 5.96
C ALA A 70 17.58 -2.22 6.55
N PRO A 71 17.80 -0.97 6.14
CA PRO A 71 18.84 -0.10 6.73
C PRO A 71 18.75 0.04 8.26
N SER A 72 17.56 -0.14 8.83
CA SER A 72 17.29 -0.16 10.27
C SER A 72 17.83 -1.40 10.99
N GLY A 73 18.29 -2.43 10.27
CA GLY A 73 18.69 -3.72 10.82
C GLY A 73 17.53 -4.66 11.14
N ARG A 74 16.28 -4.23 10.91
CA ARG A 74 15.08 -5.07 11.00
C ARG A 74 14.83 -5.85 9.69
N PRO A 75 14.03 -6.92 9.72
CA PRO A 75 13.58 -7.57 8.48
C PRO A 75 12.91 -6.55 7.56
N PHE A 76 13.21 -6.55 6.26
CA PHE A 76 12.46 -5.73 5.31
C PHE A 76 11.04 -6.25 5.13
N THR A 77 10.13 -5.41 4.67
CA THR A 77 8.77 -5.80 4.29
C THR A 77 8.51 -5.45 2.82
N SER A 78 7.68 -6.24 2.14
CA SER A 78 7.34 -6.02 0.73
C SER A 78 5.98 -6.65 0.38
N ASP A 79 5.13 -5.90 -0.33
CA ASP A 79 3.85 -6.37 -0.86
C ASP A 79 4.03 -7.17 -2.16
N LEU A 80 5.23 -7.13 -2.74
CA LEU A 80 5.53 -7.81 -4.00
C LEU A 80 5.29 -9.31 -3.90
N SER A 81 4.72 -9.87 -4.97
CA SER A 81 4.65 -11.31 -5.12
C SER A 81 6.05 -11.92 -5.18
N GLY A 82 6.18 -13.23 -4.93
CA GLY A 82 7.48 -13.89 -5.04
C GLY A 82 8.12 -13.75 -6.44
N GLN A 83 7.29 -13.64 -7.48
CA GLN A 83 7.75 -13.42 -8.86
C GLN A 83 8.29 -12.00 -9.04
N ASP A 84 7.55 -10.99 -8.59
CA ASP A 84 7.98 -9.58 -8.70
C ASP A 84 9.19 -9.30 -7.81
N PHE A 85 9.24 -9.89 -6.62
CA PHE A 85 10.39 -9.83 -5.73
C PHE A 85 11.63 -10.45 -6.39
N TRP A 86 11.50 -11.61 -7.04
CA TRP A 86 12.59 -12.22 -7.79
C TRP A 86 13.06 -11.32 -8.94
N THR A 87 12.12 -10.73 -9.69
CA THR A 87 12.46 -9.76 -10.76
C THR A 87 13.15 -8.52 -10.21
N LEU A 88 12.74 -8.00 -9.06
CA LEU A 88 13.38 -6.86 -8.41
C LEU A 88 14.84 -7.15 -8.09
N LEU A 89 15.12 -8.28 -7.44
CA LEU A 89 16.49 -8.71 -7.14
C LEU A 89 17.32 -8.88 -8.43
N ASN A 90 16.74 -9.51 -9.46
CA ASN A 90 17.38 -9.73 -10.75
C ASN A 90 17.49 -8.45 -11.62
N THR A 91 16.98 -7.31 -11.17
CA THR A 91 17.23 -6.02 -11.82
C THR A 91 18.21 -5.16 -11.02
N GLY A 92 18.81 -5.72 -9.96
CA GLY A 92 19.80 -5.04 -9.14
C GLY A 92 19.20 -4.10 -8.10
N TYR A 93 17.97 -4.34 -7.67
CA TYR A 93 17.32 -3.60 -6.58
C TYR A 93 16.92 -4.56 -5.46
N ARG A 94 16.77 -4.03 -4.26
CA ARG A 94 16.27 -4.78 -3.11
C ARG A 94 15.23 -3.96 -2.34
N PRO A 95 14.24 -4.62 -1.72
CA PRO A 95 13.32 -3.93 -0.85
C PRO A 95 14.01 -3.46 0.43
N VAL A 96 13.51 -2.36 0.98
CA VAL A 96 13.90 -1.85 2.30
C VAL A 96 12.73 -1.77 3.27
N GLY A 97 11.50 -1.73 2.77
CA GLY A 97 10.29 -1.71 3.56
C GLY A 97 9.05 -1.54 2.69
N MET A 98 7.92 -1.98 3.21
CA MET A 98 6.62 -1.59 2.68
C MET A 98 6.33 -0.17 3.13
N VAL A 99 5.81 0.62 2.20
CA VAL A 99 5.37 1.99 2.48
C VAL A 99 3.90 2.11 2.16
N MET A 100 3.20 2.94 2.93
CA MET A 100 1.77 3.12 2.79
C MET A 100 1.34 4.56 3.02
N GLY A 101 0.13 4.87 2.57
CA GLY A 101 -0.51 6.14 2.84
C GLY A 101 -2.01 5.95 2.84
N SER A 102 -2.66 6.51 3.84
CA SER A 102 -4.11 6.43 4.01
C SER A 102 -4.70 7.83 4.13
N CYS A 103 -5.81 8.08 3.45
CA CYS A 103 -6.60 9.29 3.58
C CYS A 103 -8.08 8.92 3.62
N VAL A 104 -8.75 9.22 4.73
CA VAL A 104 -10.19 9.09 4.85
C VAL A 104 -10.81 10.46 4.65
N TYR A 105 -11.70 10.57 3.67
CA TYR A 105 -12.26 11.83 3.22
C TYR A 105 -13.78 11.81 3.32
N HIS A 106 -14.36 12.90 3.85
CA HIS A 106 -15.80 13.10 3.89
C HIS A 106 -16.24 14.04 2.78
N VAL A 107 -17.11 13.55 1.88
CA VAL A 107 -17.65 14.33 0.76
C VAL A 107 -18.98 14.96 1.17
N ALA A 108 -19.01 16.29 1.22
CA ALA A 108 -20.21 17.02 1.63
C ALA A 108 -21.34 16.82 0.59
N HIS A 109 -22.57 16.68 1.07
CA HIS A 109 -23.73 16.54 0.20
C HIS A 109 -23.90 17.78 -0.68
N GLN A 110 -24.35 17.56 -1.90
CA GLN A 110 -24.70 18.65 -2.82
C GLN A 110 -25.95 19.38 -2.30
N GLY A 111 -25.90 20.71 -2.23
CA GLY A 111 -27.04 21.52 -1.78
C GLY A 111 -28.27 21.32 -2.68
N MET A 112 -29.47 21.35 -2.08
CA MET A 112 -30.76 21.10 -2.76
C MET A 112 -30.97 21.94 -4.04
N LEU A 113 -30.54 23.20 -4.02
CA LEU A 113 -30.63 24.10 -5.17
C LEU A 113 -29.75 23.66 -6.35
N GLN A 114 -28.56 23.11 -6.06
CA GLN A 114 -27.62 22.64 -7.06
C GLN A 114 -28.02 21.27 -7.60
N ALA A 115 -28.58 20.40 -6.76
CA ALA A 115 -29.22 19.15 -7.17
C ALA A 115 -30.40 19.40 -8.14
N MET A 116 -31.26 20.39 -7.87
CA MET A 116 -32.34 20.77 -8.79
C MET A 116 -31.82 21.33 -10.12
N LYS A 117 -30.77 22.17 -10.11
CA LYS A 117 -30.18 22.73 -11.35
C LYS A 117 -29.51 21.68 -12.24
N GLN A 118 -29.08 20.57 -11.66
CA GLN A 118 -28.41 19.47 -12.36
C GLN A 118 -29.34 18.28 -12.62
N ALA A 119 -30.59 18.34 -12.15
CA ALA A 119 -31.59 17.31 -12.40
C ALA A 119 -31.84 17.14 -13.91
N GLY A 120 -31.69 15.90 -14.39
CA GLY A 120 -31.85 15.57 -15.81
C GLY A 120 -30.62 15.83 -16.70
N ARG A 121 -29.47 16.22 -16.12
CA ARG A 121 -28.21 16.39 -16.85
C ARG A 121 -27.15 15.44 -16.29
N ASN A 122 -26.50 14.67 -17.15
CA ASN A 122 -25.34 13.86 -16.77
C ASN A 122 -24.07 14.73 -16.89
N VAL A 123 -23.67 15.33 -15.77
CA VAL A 123 -22.49 16.21 -15.68
C VAL A 123 -21.62 15.74 -14.51
N GLU A 124 -20.30 15.92 -14.63
CA GLU A 124 -19.39 15.70 -13.50
C GLU A 124 -19.83 16.56 -12.30
N MET A 125 -19.72 15.97 -11.12
CA MET A 125 -19.97 16.66 -9.85
C MET A 125 -18.63 17.13 -9.29
N PRO A 126 -18.20 18.39 -9.54
CA PRO A 126 -16.80 18.79 -9.34
C PRO A 126 -16.35 18.66 -7.89
N ASN A 127 -17.27 18.79 -6.93
CA ASN A 127 -17.02 18.62 -5.50
C ASN A 127 -16.71 17.18 -5.09
N PHE A 128 -17.25 16.18 -5.79
CA PHE A 128 -16.91 14.77 -5.57
C PHE A 128 -15.59 14.46 -6.25
N THR A 129 -15.45 14.83 -7.52
CA THR A 129 -14.23 14.60 -8.30
C THR A 129 -13.00 15.23 -7.63
N GLN A 130 -13.07 16.51 -7.23
CA GLN A 130 -11.96 17.19 -6.53
C GLN A 130 -11.60 16.50 -5.21
N ALA A 131 -12.61 16.11 -4.42
CA ALA A 131 -12.38 15.41 -3.15
C ALA A 131 -11.65 14.06 -3.35
N LEU A 132 -11.95 13.32 -4.41
CA LEU A 132 -11.24 12.08 -4.74
C LEU A 132 -9.79 12.35 -5.15
N TYR A 133 -9.55 13.37 -5.98
CA TYR A 133 -8.20 13.75 -6.38
C TYR A 133 -7.36 14.19 -5.18
N GLU A 134 -7.89 15.08 -4.33
CA GLU A 134 -7.21 15.54 -3.11
C GLU A 134 -6.90 14.38 -2.16
N ALA A 135 -7.86 13.48 -1.94
CA ALA A 135 -7.66 12.34 -1.05
C ALA A 135 -6.60 11.36 -1.59
N ARG A 136 -6.60 11.11 -2.90
CA ARG A 136 -5.59 10.30 -3.58
C ARG A 136 -4.21 10.95 -3.48
N GLU A 137 -4.10 12.24 -3.78
CA GLU A 137 -2.83 12.96 -3.72
C GLU A 137 -2.24 12.91 -2.31
N LEU A 138 -3.06 13.16 -1.28
CA LEU A 138 -2.61 13.12 0.11
C LEU A 138 -2.17 11.72 0.56
N ALA A 139 -2.88 10.66 0.11
CA ALA A 139 -2.45 9.30 0.39
C ALA A 139 -1.10 8.98 -0.29
N MET A 140 -0.91 9.41 -1.54
CA MET A 140 0.35 9.21 -2.26
C MET A 140 1.51 10.02 -1.66
N GLU A 141 1.25 11.26 -1.23
CA GLU A 141 2.24 12.11 -0.55
C GLU A 141 2.74 11.47 0.75
N ARG A 142 1.83 10.89 1.56
CA ARG A 142 2.18 10.17 2.78
C ARG A 142 3.02 8.93 2.50
N MET A 143 2.64 8.13 1.51
CA MET A 143 3.41 6.96 1.07
C MET A 143 4.81 7.35 0.57
N GLN A 144 4.91 8.46 -0.16
CA GLN A 144 6.20 9.00 -0.60
C GLN A 144 7.06 9.44 0.59
N LYS A 145 6.46 10.12 1.56
CA LYS A 145 7.17 10.55 2.78
C LYS A 145 7.74 9.37 3.56
N GLU A 146 6.99 8.28 3.72
CA GLU A 146 7.54 7.06 4.35
C GLU A 146 8.74 6.48 3.57
N ALA A 147 8.67 6.48 2.23
CA ALA A 147 9.79 6.02 1.41
C ALA A 147 11.03 6.91 1.56
N GLU A 148 10.84 8.22 1.68
CA GLU A 148 11.92 9.17 1.95
C GLU A 148 12.55 8.94 3.33
N GLU A 149 11.73 8.65 4.36
CA GLU A 149 12.21 8.29 5.71
C GLU A 149 13.04 6.99 5.71
N LEU A 150 12.71 6.05 4.82
CA LEU A 150 13.48 4.83 4.57
C LEU A 150 14.71 5.04 3.67
N GLN A 151 14.97 6.28 3.23
CA GLN A 151 16.04 6.64 2.28
C GLN A 151 15.95 5.83 0.97
N ALA A 152 14.74 5.49 0.55
CA ALA A 152 14.52 4.73 -0.66
C ALA A 152 14.78 5.58 -1.92
N GLN A 153 15.21 4.93 -2.99
CA GLN A 153 15.39 5.59 -4.28
C GLN A 153 14.09 5.60 -5.11
N GLY A 154 13.16 4.71 -4.78
CA GLY A 154 11.86 4.66 -5.43
C GLY A 154 10.90 3.71 -4.74
N ILE A 155 9.67 3.70 -5.24
CA ILE A 155 8.59 2.81 -4.81
C ILE A 155 8.14 2.01 -6.03
N VAL A 156 8.06 0.69 -5.89
CA VAL A 156 7.59 -0.23 -6.94
C VAL A 156 6.37 -0.99 -6.46
N GLY A 157 5.63 -1.58 -7.40
CA GLY A 157 4.45 -2.38 -7.07
C GLY A 157 3.28 -1.59 -6.50
N VAL A 158 3.25 -0.26 -6.69
CA VAL A 158 2.23 0.61 -6.08
C VAL A 158 0.81 0.13 -6.41
N GLN A 159 0.03 -0.12 -5.38
CA GLN A 159 -1.40 -0.36 -5.46
C GLN A 159 -2.16 0.77 -4.79
N LEU A 160 -3.17 1.29 -5.48
CA LEU A 160 -4.09 2.27 -4.94
C LEU A 160 -5.47 1.65 -4.85
N GLN A 161 -6.04 1.65 -3.64
CA GLN A 161 -7.35 1.11 -3.35
C GLN A 161 -8.27 2.24 -2.89
N GLU A 162 -9.42 2.37 -3.56
CA GLU A 162 -10.54 3.16 -3.08
C GLU A 162 -11.50 2.22 -2.35
N LYS A 163 -11.81 2.52 -1.08
CA LYS A 163 -12.74 1.75 -0.28
C LYS A 163 -13.83 2.66 0.29
N SER A 164 -15.08 2.38 -0.10
CA SER A 164 -16.25 2.92 0.58
C SER A 164 -16.50 2.06 1.83
N HIS A 165 -15.87 2.44 2.94
CA HIS A 165 -16.14 1.78 4.21
C HIS A 165 -17.51 2.24 4.70
N GLY A 166 -18.37 1.30 5.11
CA GLY A 166 -19.79 1.49 5.50
C GLY A 166 -20.10 2.43 6.68
N TRP A 167 -19.26 3.42 6.94
CA TRP A 167 -19.44 4.51 7.90
C TRP A 167 -20.45 5.59 7.42
N GLY A 168 -21.07 5.38 6.25
CA GLY A 168 -22.03 6.28 5.60
C GLY A 168 -21.70 6.44 4.12
N SER A 169 -22.69 6.75 3.27
CA SER A 169 -22.55 6.90 1.79
C SER A 169 -21.64 8.04 1.33
N HIS A 170 -20.91 8.68 2.24
CA HIS A 170 -20.14 9.91 2.01
C HIS A 170 -18.72 9.87 2.58
N ILE A 171 -18.27 8.71 3.07
CA ILE A 171 -16.91 8.52 3.58
C ILE A 171 -16.17 7.56 2.65
N ILE A 172 -15.03 8.01 2.14
CA ILE A 172 -14.20 7.25 1.21
C ILE A 172 -12.80 7.18 1.79
N GLU A 173 -12.21 5.99 1.81
CA GLU A 173 -10.79 5.81 2.13
C GLU A 173 -10.00 5.56 0.84
N PHE A 174 -8.96 6.36 0.64
CA PHE A 174 -7.88 6.02 -0.28
C PHE A 174 -6.73 5.42 0.50
N PHE A 175 -6.34 4.22 0.09
CA PHE A 175 -5.21 3.50 0.64
C PHE A 175 -4.20 3.22 -0.48
N ALA A 176 -3.03 3.82 -0.38
CA ALA A 176 -1.89 3.55 -1.23
C ALA A 176 -0.90 2.66 -0.48
N VAL A 177 -0.35 1.66 -1.16
CA VAL A 177 0.70 0.78 -0.62
C VAL A 177 1.69 0.45 -1.73
N GLY A 178 2.95 0.24 -1.38
CA GLY A 178 3.95 -0.28 -2.29
C GLY A 178 5.22 -0.69 -1.55
N THR A 179 6.23 -1.11 -2.31
CA THR A 179 7.52 -1.51 -1.77
C THR A 179 8.57 -0.44 -2.07
N ALA A 180 9.16 0.12 -1.02
CA ALA A 180 10.30 1.02 -1.13
C ALA A 180 11.59 0.22 -1.43
N VAL A 181 12.39 0.71 -2.38
CA VAL A 181 13.55 -0.02 -2.91
C VAL A 181 14.81 0.83 -2.97
N ILE A 182 15.95 0.16 -2.87
CA ILE A 182 17.29 0.74 -3.11
C ILE A 182 18.08 -0.16 -4.07
N PRO A 183 19.12 0.37 -4.75
CA PRO A 183 20.04 -0.45 -5.52
C PRO A 183 20.71 -1.50 -4.63
N SER A 184 20.82 -2.72 -5.14
CA SER A 184 21.68 -3.75 -4.56
C SER A 184 23.15 -3.43 -4.85
N GLU A 185 24.03 -3.77 -3.93
CA GLU A 185 25.48 -3.68 -4.16
C GLU A 185 25.87 -4.67 -5.25
N GLY A 186 26.54 -4.18 -6.29
CA GLY A 186 26.86 -4.95 -7.50
C GLY A 186 26.03 -4.49 -8.69
N GLY A 187 26.65 -3.68 -9.57
CA GLY A 187 26.00 -3.21 -10.79
C GLY A 187 25.41 -4.38 -11.58
N HIS A 188 24.17 -4.23 -12.03
CA HIS A 188 23.43 -5.31 -12.67
C HIS A 188 23.17 -5.01 -14.14
N ALA A 189 23.44 -5.98 -15.01
CA ALA A 189 23.03 -5.94 -16.40
C ALA A 189 21.69 -6.65 -16.52
N ILE A 190 20.65 -5.92 -16.94
CA ILE A 190 19.33 -6.51 -17.17
C ILE A 190 19.48 -7.56 -18.29
N PRO A 191 19.18 -8.84 -18.03
CA PRO A 191 19.30 -9.86 -19.07
C PRO A 191 18.33 -9.54 -20.21
N PRO A 192 18.72 -9.80 -21.47
CA PRO A 192 17.86 -9.53 -22.61
C PRO A 192 16.57 -10.36 -22.49
N PRO A 193 15.40 -9.79 -22.82
CA PRO A 193 14.14 -10.52 -22.75
C PRO A 193 14.22 -11.75 -23.65
N SER A 194 13.91 -12.91 -23.09
CA SER A 194 13.79 -14.14 -23.87
C SER A 194 12.37 -14.20 -24.45
N PRO A 195 12.20 -14.22 -25.79
CA PRO A 195 10.88 -14.35 -26.39
C PRO A 195 10.29 -15.72 -26.02
N VAL A 196 9.16 -15.72 -25.30
CA VAL A 196 8.43 -16.93 -24.96
C VAL A 196 7.20 -17.01 -25.86
N LEU A 197 7.13 -18.04 -26.70
CA LEU A 197 5.92 -18.36 -27.46
C LEU A 197 5.06 -19.29 -26.60
N SER A 198 3.92 -18.79 -26.13
CA SER A 198 2.93 -19.64 -25.47
C SER A 198 2.37 -20.63 -26.48
N LEU A 199 2.45 -21.94 -26.17
CA LEU A 199 1.85 -23.02 -26.96
C LEU A 199 0.42 -23.34 -26.53
N ASN A 200 -0.22 -22.48 -25.73
CA ASN A 200 -1.62 -22.64 -25.41
C ASN A 200 -2.44 -22.24 -26.64
N ASP A 201 -2.83 -23.25 -27.43
CA ASP A 201 -3.94 -23.13 -28.38
C ASP A 201 -5.24 -22.84 -27.59
N ARG A 202 -6.08 -22.01 -28.20
CA ARG A 202 -7.30 -21.40 -27.67
C ARG A 202 -8.20 -22.30 -26.83
#